data_AF-A0A6I5KX41-F1
#
_entry.id   AF-A0A6I5KX41-F1
#
_cell.length_a   1.000
_cell.length_b   1.000
_cell.length_c   1.000
_cell.angle_alpha   90.00
_cell.angle_beta   90.00
_cell.angle_gamma   90.00
#
_symmetry.space_group_name_H-M   'P 1'
#
loop_
_entity.id
_entity.type
_entity.pdbx_description
1 polymer ?
#
loop_
_entity_poly.entity_id
_entity_poly.type
_entity_poly.pdbx_seq_one_letter_code
_entity_poly.pdbx_strand_id
1 'polypeptide(L)'
;MKQFEVYRNIRKRAMIMGLSISLFALMMVAVIGSLLIIIFSFHFGVIVCLLLFNALLYGALLQWVKKPFQFKVVQTFPKIISLKQLNPIDYV
;
A
#
# COMPACT_ATOMS: atom_id res chain seq x y z
N MET A 1 3.76 0.76 26.97
CA MET A 1 3.07 1.46 25.86
C MET A 1 1.82 0.69 25.49
N LYS A 2 0.62 1.32 25.50
CA LYS A 2 -0.65 0.65 25.17
C LYS A 2 -0.66 0.27 23.67
N GLN A 3 -0.86 -1.01 23.36
CA GLN A 3 -0.95 -1.52 22.00
C GLN A 3 -2.41 -1.43 21.54
N PHE A 4 -2.75 -0.41 20.75
CA PHE A 4 -4.08 -0.28 20.14
C PHE A 4 -4.09 -1.00 18.79
N GLU A 5 -4.30 -2.31 18.80
CA GLU A 5 -4.28 -3.11 17.57
C GLU A 5 -5.38 -2.71 16.58
N VAL A 6 -6.58 -2.40 17.09
CA VAL A 6 -7.71 -1.95 16.27
C VAL A 6 -7.34 -0.68 15.49
N TYR A 7 -6.81 0.34 16.18
CA TYR A 7 -6.38 1.59 15.54
C TYR A 7 -5.24 1.36 14.53
N ARG A 8 -4.27 0.51 14.88
CA ARG A 8 -3.16 0.15 13.98
C ARG A 8 -3.66 -0.54 12.71
N ASN A 9 -4.67 -1.41 12.83
CA ASN A 9 -5.24 -2.15 11.70
C ASN A 9 -6.08 -1.26 10.78
N ILE A 10 -6.81 -0.28 11.35
CA ILE A 10 -7.55 0.73 10.58
C ILE A 10 -6.59 1.55 9.71
N ARG A 11 -5.48 2.01 10.28
CA ARG A 11 -4.43 2.72 9.53
C ARG A 11 -3.79 1.89 8.42
N LYS A 12 -3.55 0.59 8.66
CA LYS A 12 -2.98 -0.32 7.65
C LYS A 12 -3.93 -0.59 6.48
N ARG A 13 -5.25 -0.45 6.68
CA ARG A 13 -6.28 -0.58 5.65
C ARG A 13 -6.70 0.75 5.04
N ALA A 14 -6.01 1.85 5.34
CA ALA A 14 -6.30 3.12 4.71
C ALA A 14 -6.10 3.00 3.18
N MET A 15 -7.18 3.26 2.45
CA MET A 15 -7.20 3.26 0.98
C MET A 15 -7.55 4.66 0.49
N ILE A 16 -6.84 5.11 -0.55
CA ILE A 16 -7.07 6.38 -1.23
C ILE A 16 -7.48 6.04 -2.66
N MET A 17 -8.68 6.46 -3.07
CA MET A 17 -9.25 6.17 -4.40
C MET A 17 -9.21 4.67 -4.78
N GLY A 18 -9.43 3.79 -3.81
CA GLY A 18 -9.44 2.33 -4.01
C GLY A 18 -8.05 1.68 -4.06
N LEU A 19 -6.97 2.43 -3.89
CA LEU A 19 -5.60 1.91 -3.81
C LEU A 19 -5.08 2.00 -2.36
N SER A 20 -4.21 1.06 -1.97
CA SER A 20 -3.42 1.22 -0.75
C SER A 20 -2.48 2.43 -0.88
N ILE A 21 -2.06 3.01 0.24
CA ILE A 21 -1.20 4.20 0.25
C ILE A 21 0.08 4.01 -0.59
N SER A 22 0.69 2.82 -0.56
CA SER A 22 1.89 2.52 -1.35
C SER A 22 1.62 2.49 -2.87
N LEU A 23 0.52 1.87 -3.30
CA LEU A 23 0.15 1.81 -4.72
C LEU A 23 -0.31 3.18 -5.23
N PHE A 24 -0.98 3.96 -4.37
CA PHE A 24 -1.31 5.35 -4.66
C PHE A 24 -0.05 6.20 -4.86
N ALA A 25 0.97 6.04 -4.00
CA ALA A 25 2.24 6.74 -4.17
C ALA A 25 2.93 6.38 -5.49
N LEU A 26 2.93 5.11 -5.88
CA LEU A 26 3.46 4.66 -7.18
C LEU A 26 2.71 5.31 -8.36
N MET A 27 1.38 5.38 -8.28
CA MET A 27 0.56 6.07 -9.28
C MET A 27 0.93 7.56 -9.37
N MET A 28 1.10 8.24 -8.23
CA MET A 28 1.49 9.66 -8.21
C MET A 28 2.87 9.90 -8.81
N VAL A 29 3.85 9.03 -8.55
CA VAL A 29 5.18 9.13 -9.15
C VAL A 29 5.11 8.95 -10.67
N ALA A 30 4.31 8.01 -11.17
CA ALA A 30 4.11 7.82 -12.61
C ALA A 30 3.48 9.06 -13.26
N VAL A 31 2.46 9.66 -12.63
CA VAL A 31 1.82 10.88 -13.11
C VAL A 31 2.82 12.04 -13.17
N ILE A 32 3.56 12.28 -12.09
CA ILE A 32 4.56 13.36 -12.02
C ILE A 32 5.68 13.15 -13.05
N GLY A 33 6.18 11.91 -13.17
CA GLY A 33 7.20 11.57 -14.16
C GLY A 33 6.71 11.76 -15.59
N SER A 34 5.46 11.35 -15.88
CA SER A 34 4.86 11.56 -17.20
C SER A 34 4.67 13.04 -17.53
N LEU A 35 4.29 13.86 -16.54
CA LEU A 35 4.18 15.31 -16.69
C LEU A 35 5.54 15.93 -17.03
N LEU A 36 6.60 15.50 -16.34
CA LEU A 36 7.97 15.96 -16.62
C LEU A 36 8.36 15.67 -18.08
N ILE A 37 8.08 14.45 -18.57
CA ILE A 37 8.38 14.07 -19.95
C ILE A 37 7.57 14.91 -20.95
N ILE A 38 6.28 15.12 -20.69
CA ILE A 38 5.40 15.91 -21.56
C ILE A 38 5.94 17.33 -21.76
N ILE A 39 6.43 17.96 -20.70
CA ILE A 39 6.96 19.33 -20.74
C ILE A 39 8.20 19.44 -21.64
N PHE A 40 9.06 18.42 -21.68
CA PHE A 40 10.29 18.44 -22.49
C PHE A 40 10.15 17.86 -23.90
N SER A 41 9.16 17.00 -24.14
CA SER A 41 9.14 16.19 -25.37
C SER A 41 8.48 16.86 -26.58
N PHE A 42 7.62 17.88 -26.40
CA PHE A 42 6.86 18.62 -27.46
C PHE A 42 6.22 17.78 -28.59
N HIS A 43 6.10 16.46 -28.43
CA HIS A 43 5.61 15.55 -29.46
C HIS A 43 4.21 15.05 -29.09
N PHE A 44 3.21 15.33 -29.93
CA PHE A 44 1.81 14.99 -29.64
C PHE A 44 1.60 13.50 -29.34
N GLY A 45 2.27 12.61 -30.08
CA GLY A 45 2.19 11.17 -29.84
C GLY A 45 2.69 10.74 -28.45
N VAL A 46 3.69 11.44 -27.89
CA VAL A 46 4.22 11.12 -26.56
C VAL A 46 3.20 11.50 -25.49
N ILE A 47 2.51 12.63 -25.67
CA ILE A 47 1.44 13.08 -24.77
C ILE A 47 0.32 12.03 -24.71
N VAL A 48 -0.18 11.59 -25.86
CA VAL A 48 -1.27 10.60 -25.94
C VAL A 48 -0.85 9.27 -25.31
N CYS A 49 0.34 8.76 -25.64
CA CYS A 49 0.85 7.52 -25.06
C CYS A 49 0.99 7.59 -23.54
N LEU A 50 1.52 8.69 -23.00
CA LEU A 50 1.69 8.86 -21.55
C LEU A 50 0.37 8.97 -20.79
N LEU A 51 -0.63 9.62 -21.38
CA LEU A 51 -1.98 9.68 -20.80
C LEU A 51 -2.63 8.29 -20.76
N LEU A 52 -2.55 7.54 -21.87
CA LEU A 52 -3.06 6.17 -21.94
C LEU A 52 -2.33 5.24 -20.97
N PHE A 53 -1.00 5.39 -20.85
CA PHE A 53 -0.18 4.62 -19.92
C PHE A 53 -0.62 4.84 -18.47
N ASN A 54 -0.85 6.08 -18.04
CA ASN A 54 -1.33 6.36 -16.68
C ASN A 54 -2.72 5.74 -16.44
N ALA A 55 -3.64 5.85 -17.40
CA ALA A 55 -4.97 5.26 -17.28
C ALA A 55 -4.92 3.72 -17.16
N LEU A 56 -4.10 3.07 -17.99
CA LEU A 56 -3.89 1.63 -17.94
C LEU A 56 -3.21 1.20 -16.63
N LEU A 57 -2.21 1.95 -16.17
CA LEU A 57 -1.52 1.69 -14.91
C LEU A 57 -2.50 1.75 -13.73
N TYR A 58 -3.36 2.77 -13.67
CA TYR A 58 -4.39 2.87 -12.65
C TYR A 58 -5.32 1.65 -12.65
N GLY A 59 -5.82 1.26 -13.83
CA GLY A 59 -6.68 0.10 -13.98
C GLY A 59 -6.02 -1.20 -13.52
N ALA A 60 -4.75 -1.42 -13.89
CA ALA A 60 -3.97 -2.58 -13.49
C ALA A 60 -3.75 -2.61 -11.97
N LEU A 61 -3.40 -1.47 -11.36
CA LEU A 61 -3.23 -1.34 -9.91
C LEU A 61 -4.53 -1.63 -9.16
N LEU A 62 -5.67 -1.14 -9.66
CA LEU A 62 -6.98 -1.39 -9.06
C LEU A 62 -7.32 -2.89 -9.10
N GLN A 63 -6.99 -3.57 -10.20
CA GLN A 63 -7.18 -5.01 -10.34
C GLN A 63 -6.27 -5.79 -9.38
N TRP A 64 -5.03 -5.35 -9.17
CA TRP A 64 -4.12 -5.92 -8.18
C TRP A 64 -4.60 -5.76 -6.75
N VAL A 65 -5.20 -4.62 -6.39
CA VAL A 65 -5.78 -4.44 -5.03
C VAL A 65 -6.94 -5.40 -4.78
N LYS A 66 -7.78 -5.66 -5.81
CA LYS A 66 -8.91 -6.58 -5.72
C LYS A 66 -8.49 -8.05 -5.55
N LYS A 67 -7.29 -8.42 -6.00
CA LYS A 67 -6.68 -9.74 -5.77
C LYS A 67 -5.56 -9.61 -4.76
N PRO A 68 -5.86 -9.43 -3.45
CA PRO A 68 -4.82 -9.37 -2.45
C PRO A 68 -4.01 -10.66 -2.54
N PHE A 69 -2.74 -10.52 -2.91
CA PHE A 69 -1.80 -11.63 -2.91
C PHE A 69 -1.94 -12.32 -1.55
N GLN A 70 -2.18 -13.64 -1.58
CA GLN A 70 -2.22 -14.50 -0.40
C GLN A 70 -0.79 -14.68 0.13
N PHE A 71 -0.09 -13.59 0.44
CA PHE A 71 1.11 -13.65 1.24
C PHE A 71 0.67 -14.01 2.64
N LYS A 72 0.60 -15.32 2.92
CA LYS A 72 0.67 -15.83 4.29
C LYS A 72 2.00 -15.36 4.85
N VAL A 73 2.01 -14.20 5.50
CA VAL A 73 3.07 -13.82 6.42
C VAL A 73 2.98 -14.83 7.55
N VAL A 74 3.66 -15.97 7.36
CA VAL A 74 3.88 -16.94 8.43
C VAL A 74 4.65 -16.18 9.48
N GLN A 75 4.00 -15.88 10.61
CA GLN A 75 4.67 -15.34 11.77
C GLN A 75 5.66 -16.42 12.22
N THR A 76 6.92 -16.31 11.80
CA THR A 76 8.00 -17.25 12.12
C THR A 76 8.40 -17.21 13.60
N PHE A 77 7.72 -16.40 14.42
CA PHE A 77 7.94 -16.35 15.85
C PHE A 77 6.88 -17.18 16.59
N PRO A 78 7.23 -18.40 17.02
CA PRO A 78 6.32 -19.21 17.81
C PRO A 78 6.13 -18.57 19.20
N LYS A 79 4.87 -18.38 19.61
CA LYS A 79 4.50 -17.76 20.90
C LYS A 79 5.08 -18.47 22.13
N ILE A 80 5.52 -19.72 21.98
CA ILE A 80 6.16 -20.55 23.02
C ILE A 80 7.50 -19.99 23.53
N ILE A 81 8.17 -19.10 22.78
CA ILE A 81 9.43 -18.44 23.23
C ILE A 81 9.15 -17.02 23.75
N SER A 82 7.95 -16.76 24.27
CA SER A 82 7.67 -15.50 24.96
C SER A 82 8.00 -15.65 26.45
N LEU A 83 9.17 -15.14 26.87
CA LEU A 83 9.54 -14.98 28.28
C LEU A 83 8.80 -13.77 28.89
N LYS A 84 7.47 -13.73 28.76
CA LYS A 84 6.65 -12.74 29.45
C LYS A 84 6.40 -13.32 30.84
N GLN A 85 7.11 -12.80 31.84
CA GLN A 85 6.98 -13.18 33.25
C GLN A 85 5.51 -13.39 33.62
N LEU A 86 5.19 -14.60 34.08
CA LEU A 86 3.99 -14.94 34.83
C LEU A 86 3.94 -13.99 36.03
N ASN A 87 3.16 -12.92 35.94
CA ASN A 87 3.00 -11.97 37.03
C ASN A 87 1.75 -12.42 37.83
N PRO A 88 1.90 -12.92 39.06
CA PRO A 88 0.80 -13.44 39.87
C PRO A 88 0.14 -12.31 40.65
N ILE A 89 -0.41 -11.31 39.96
CA ILE A 89 -1.25 -10.30 40.60
C ILE A 89 -2.62 -10.38 39.94
N ASP A 90 -3.43 -11.30 40.47
CA ASP A 90 -4.88 -11.23 40.44
C ASP A 90 -5.29 -9.91 41.08
N TYR A 91 -5.87 -9.02 40.29
CA TYR A 91 -6.59 -7.87 40.81
C TYR A 91 -8.03 -8.32 41.08
N VAL A 92 -8.39 -8.30 42.36
CA VAL A 92 -9.76 -8.41 42.89
C VAL A 92 -10.57 -7.18 42.47
#